data_AF-A0A6V7JYY3-F1
#
_entry.id   AF-A0A6V7JYY3-F1
#
_cell.length_a   1.000
_cell.length_b   1.000
_cell.length_c   1.000
_cell.angle_alpha   90.00
_cell.angle_beta   90.00
_cell.angle_gamma   90.00
#
_symmetry.space_group_name_H-M   'P 1'
#
loop_
_entity.id
_entity.type
_entity.pdbx_description
1 polymer ?
#
loop_
_entity_poly.entity_id
_entity_poly.type
_entity_poly.pdbx_seq_one_letter_code
_entity_poly.pdbx_strand_id
1 'polypeptide(L)'
;VYALVDVGTQELEGRTNWEVSVIGGFLSRAGTLLFTVQYFRVQVKLSQPLDTRKRAYLEDLNLELGNIQARINGAGTVDYIMEAGINVLPNLL
;
A
#
# COMPACT_ATOMS: atom_id res chain seq x y z
N VAL A 1 -18.19 -10.84 -24.05
CA VAL A 1 -17.50 -11.85 -23.21
C VAL A 1 -16.82 -11.12 -22.08
N TYR A 2 -16.84 -11.65 -20.86
CA TYR A 2 -16.12 -11.08 -19.71
C TYR A 2 -15.07 -12.07 -19.20
N ALA A 3 -13.97 -11.53 -18.69
CA ALA A 3 -12.97 -12.28 -17.93
C ALA A 3 -12.79 -11.59 -16.58
N LEU A 4 -12.78 -12.38 -15.50
CA LEU A 4 -12.52 -11.92 -14.14
C LEU A 4 -11.24 -12.60 -13.65
N VAL A 5 -10.28 -11.79 -13.23
CA VAL A 5 -9.01 -12.24 -12.64
C VAL A 5 -9.00 -11.77 -11.20
N ASP A 6 -8.72 -12.68 -10.28
CA ASP A 6 -8.71 -12.41 -8.84
C ASP A 6 -7.44 -13.00 -8.24
N VAL A 7 -6.55 -12.15 -7.77
CA VAL A 7 -5.25 -12.54 -7.24
C VAL A 7 -5.07 -11.90 -5.88
N GLY A 8 -4.71 -12.71 -4.89
CA GLY A 8 -4.48 -12.26 -3.52
C GLY A 8 -3.20 -12.84 -2.94
N THR A 9 -2.68 -12.12 -1.97
CA THR A 9 -1.61 -12.58 -1.08
C THR A 9 -2.20 -12.98 0.27
N GLN A 10 -1.46 -13.76 1.04
CA GLN A 10 -1.70 -13.90 2.48
C GLN A 10 -0.96 -12.75 3.20
N GLU A 11 -0.47 -12.99 4.40
CA GLU A 11 0.30 -11.99 5.13
C GLU A 11 1.55 -11.57 4.36
N LEU A 12 1.72 -10.26 4.19
CA LEU A 12 2.87 -9.63 3.57
C LEU A 12 3.68 -8.89 4.63
N GLU A 13 4.92 -9.30 4.84
CA GLU A 13 5.87 -8.60 5.69
C GLU A 13 6.87 -7.80 4.86
N GLY A 14 7.20 -6.60 5.33
CA GLY A 14 8.18 -5.74 4.68
C GLY A 14 9.03 -4.96 5.66
N ARG A 15 10.24 -4.65 5.23
CA ARG A 15 11.20 -3.82 5.98
C ARG A 15 11.78 -2.77 5.05
N THR A 16 11.76 -1.52 5.48
CA THR A 16 12.43 -0.42 4.78
C THR A 16 13.25 0.42 5.74
N ASN A 17 14.36 0.98 5.27
CA ASN A 17 15.16 1.94 6.01
C ASN A 17 14.81 3.35 5.51
N TRP A 18 14.77 4.31 6.42
CA TRP A 18 14.45 5.69 6.10
C TRP A 18 15.45 6.64 6.75
N GLU A 19 15.65 7.80 6.12
CA GLU A 19 16.42 8.91 6.67
C GLU A 19 15.69 10.22 6.38
N VAL A 20 15.55 11.07 7.39
CA VAL A 20 15.02 12.43 7.27
C VAL A 20 16.06 13.39 7.82
N SER A 21 16.40 14.39 7.01
CA SER A 21 17.30 15.48 7.39
C SER A 21 16.55 16.81 7.39
N VAL A 22 16.68 17.57 8.48
CA VAL A 22 16.05 18.89 8.64
C VAL A 22 17.15 19.97 8.69
N ILE A 23 16.90 21.10 8.00
CA ILE A 23 17.73 22.33 7.91
C ILE A 23 19.25 22.06 7.77
N GLY A 24 19.75 22.09 6.53
CA GLY A 24 21.19 22.11 6.25
C GLY A 24 21.99 20.87 6.69
N GLY A 25 21.31 19.78 7.07
CA GLY A 25 21.95 18.54 7.54
C GLY A 25 22.35 18.55 9.02
N PHE A 26 22.01 19.60 9.78
CA PHE A 26 22.37 19.69 11.20
C PHE A 26 21.58 18.70 12.08
N LEU A 27 20.41 18.26 11.63
CA LEU A 27 19.61 17.24 12.31
C LEU A 27 19.21 16.16 11.29
N SER A 28 19.92 15.02 11.32
CA SER A 28 19.54 13.81 10.59
C SER A 28 18.99 12.76 11.56
N ARG A 29 17.91 12.09 11.16
CA ARG A 29 17.33 10.93 11.83
C ARG A 29 17.18 9.82 10.81
N ALA A 30 17.70 8.65 11.14
CA ALA A 30 17.53 7.45 10.35
C ALA A 30 16.90 6.34 11.19
N GLY A 31 16.14 5.49 10.54
CA GLY A 31 15.45 4.39 11.20
C GLY A 31 15.07 3.26 10.24
N THR A 32 14.41 2.26 10.80
CA THR A 32 13.80 1.17 10.07
C THR A 32 12.30 1.19 10.32
N LEU A 33 11.51 1.06 9.26
CA LEU A 33 10.08 0.75 9.31
C LEU A 33 9.90 -0.74 8.98
N LEU A 34 9.27 -1.46 9.89
CA LEU A 34 8.77 -2.82 9.68
C LEU A 34 7.26 -2.72 9.51
N PHE A 35 6.70 -3.38 8.50
CA PHE A 35 5.26 -3.41 8.30
C PHE A 35 4.77 -4.81 7.97
N THR A 36 3.54 -5.09 8.37
CA THR A 36 2.81 -6.32 8.08
C THR A 36 1.45 -5.92 7.51
N VAL A 37 1.09 -6.48 6.38
CA VAL A 37 -0.24 -6.34 5.77
C VAL A 37 -0.90 -7.71 5.79
N GLN A 38 -2.10 -7.81 6.36
CA GLN A 38 -2.78 -9.11 6.51
C GLN A 38 -3.04 -9.80 5.16
N TYR A 39 -3.45 -9.03 4.16
CA TYR A 39 -3.55 -9.47 2.77
C TYR A 39 -3.60 -8.25 1.84
N PHE A 40 -3.20 -8.47 0.60
CA PHE A 40 -3.47 -7.56 -0.50
C PHE A 40 -4.09 -8.36 -1.65
N ARG A 41 -5.23 -7.88 -2.16
CA ARG A 41 -6.00 -8.52 -3.22
C ARG A 41 -6.28 -7.54 -4.35
N VAL A 42 -6.16 -8.05 -5.57
CA VAL A 42 -6.42 -7.33 -6.82
C VAL A 42 -7.43 -8.12 -7.61
N GLN A 43 -8.56 -7.50 -7.93
CA GLN A 43 -9.56 -8.05 -8.83
C GLN A 43 -9.67 -7.19 -10.08
N VAL A 44 -9.58 -7.82 -11.25
CA VAL A 44 -9.60 -7.17 -12.56
C VAL A 44 -10.75 -7.76 -13.37
N LYS A 45 -11.66 -6.91 -13.84
CA LYS A 45 -12.72 -7.28 -14.77
C LYS A 45 -12.42 -6.72 -16.15
N LEU A 46 -12.29 -7.60 -17.14
CA LEU A 46 -12.09 -7.24 -18.53
C LEU A 46 -13.35 -7.55 -19.34
N SER A 47 -13.77 -6.60 -20.17
CA SER A 47 -14.92 -6.76 -21.05
C SER A 47 -14.53 -6.66 -22.52
N GLN A 48 -14.96 -7.63 -23.31
CA GLN A 48 -14.86 -7.64 -24.76
C GLN A 48 -16.26 -7.56 -25.38
N PRO A 49 -16.60 -6.45 -26.07
CA PRO A 49 -17.84 -6.30 -26.82
C PRO A 49 -18.00 -7.35 -27.92
N LEU A 50 -19.26 -7.63 -28.30
CA LEU A 50 -19.58 -8.53 -29.42
C LEU A 50 -19.13 -7.96 -30.77
N ASP A 51 -19.15 -6.62 -30.91
CA ASP A 51 -18.55 -5.94 -32.05
C ASP A 51 -17.02 -6.08 -31.97
N THR A 52 -16.46 -6.94 -32.82
CA THR A 52 -15.02 -7.28 -32.86
C THR A 52 -14.14 -6.13 -33.34
N ARG A 53 -14.73 -5.04 -33.85
CA ARG A 53 -14.01 -3.80 -34.14
C ARG A 53 -13.67 -3.03 -32.86
N LYS A 54 -14.38 -3.30 -31.77
CA LYS A 54 -14.11 -2.73 -30.45
C LYS A 54 -13.14 -3.64 -29.70
N ARG A 55 -12.10 -3.04 -29.12
CA ARG A 55 -11.09 -3.78 -28.35
C ARG A 55 -11.63 -4.10 -26.96
N ALA A 56 -11.06 -5.13 -26.34
CA ALA A 56 -11.25 -5.40 -24.92
C ALA A 56 -10.80 -4.20 -24.09
N TYR A 57 -11.50 -3.93 -23.00
CA TYR A 57 -11.18 -2.85 -22.08
C TYR A 57 -11.30 -3.32 -20.64
N LEU A 58 -10.58 -2.64 -19.75
CA LEU A 58 -10.73 -2.76 -18.31
C LEU A 58 -12.08 -2.18 -17.91
N GLU A 59 -12.98 -3.04 -17.46
CA GLU A 59 -14.29 -2.62 -16.95
C GLU A 59 -14.21 -2.22 -15.49
N ASP A 60 -13.47 -2.99 -14.68
CA ASP A 60 -13.34 -2.75 -13.25
C ASP A 60 -11.96 -3.17 -12.74
N LEU A 61 -11.44 -2.42 -11.76
CA LEU A 61 -10.22 -2.71 -11.02
C LEU A 61 -10.50 -2.44 -9.54
N ASN A 62 -10.55 -3.51 -8.76
CA ASN A 62 -10.77 -3.45 -7.32
C ASN A 62 -9.49 -3.84 -6.58
N LEU A 63 -9.09 -3.00 -5.63
CA LEU A 63 -7.92 -3.19 -4.78
C LEU A 63 -8.42 -3.27 -3.34
N GLU A 64 -8.12 -4.39 -2.69
CA GLU A 64 -8.53 -4.64 -1.31
C GLU A 64 -7.28 -4.89 -0.47
N LEU A 65 -7.20 -4.21 0.66
CA LEU A 65 -6.09 -4.31 1.59
C LEU A 65 -6.62 -4.65 2.98
N GLY A 66 -6.09 -5.71 3.57
CA GLY A 66 -6.35 -6.06 4.96
C GLY A 66 -5.65 -5.11 5.94
N ASN A 67 -5.83 -5.37 7.23
CA ASN A 67 -5.23 -4.56 8.29
C ASN A 67 -3.71 -4.41 8.12
N ILE A 68 -3.23 -3.19 8.35
CA ILE A 68 -1.81 -2.86 8.34
C ILE A 68 -1.34 -2.69 9.77
N GLN A 69 -0.22 -3.32 10.10
CA GLN A 69 0.54 -3.05 11.31
C GLN A 69 1.90 -2.50 10.90
N ALA A 70 2.38 -1.48 11.59
CA ALA A 70 3.71 -0.93 11.33
C ALA A 70 4.42 -0.60 12.64
N ARG A 71 5.74 -0.78 12.65
CA ARG A 71 6.63 -0.52 13.78
C ARG A 71 7.84 0.24 13.29
N ILE A 72 8.17 1.33 13.97
CA ILE A 72 9.30 2.18 13.62
C ILE A 72 10.37 2.02 14.69
N ASN A 73 11.59 1.71 14.27
CA ASN A 73 12.77 1.67 15.12
C ASN A 73 13.73 2.80 14.73
N GLY A 74 14.26 3.53 15.71
CA GLY A 74 15.28 4.59 15.48
C GLY A 74 14.75 6.03 15.45
N ALA A 75 13.46 6.27 15.73
CA ALA A 75 12.82 7.58 15.55
C ALA A 75 12.99 8.58 16.72
N GLY A 76 13.26 8.16 17.96
CA GLY A 76 13.10 9.05 19.13
C GLY A 76 11.67 9.62 19.22
N THR A 77 11.47 10.85 19.70
CA THR A 77 10.14 11.51 19.89
C THR A 77 9.32 11.78 18.61
N VAL A 78 9.79 11.33 17.44
CA VAL A 78 9.08 11.43 16.14
C VAL A 78 7.97 10.36 16.03
N ASP A 79 7.81 9.48 17.03
CA ASP A 79 6.74 8.47 17.14
C ASP A 79 5.34 9.03 16.84
N TYR A 80 5.01 10.22 17.36
CA TYR A 80 3.62 10.71 17.34
C TYR A 80 3.09 11.15 15.96
N ILE A 81 3.93 11.66 15.05
CA ILE A 81 3.46 12.13 13.72
C ILE A 81 3.33 10.95 12.74
N MET A 82 4.23 9.98 12.85
CA MET A 82 4.20 8.79 12.00
C MET A 82 3.15 7.77 12.46
N GLU A 83 2.94 7.59 13.78
CA GLU A 83 1.79 6.85 14.31
C GLU A 83 0.45 7.43 13.83
N ALA A 84 0.34 8.77 13.75
CA ALA A 84 -0.84 9.42 13.21
C ALA A 84 -1.00 9.14 11.71
N GLY A 85 0.07 9.20 10.92
CA GLY A 85 0.01 8.88 9.49
C GLY A 85 -0.39 7.43 9.19
N ILE A 86 0.17 6.47 9.95
CA ILE A 86 -0.10 5.03 9.80
C ILE A 86 -1.52 4.68 10.26
N ASN A 87 -2.04 5.31 11.32
CA ASN A 87 -3.43 5.09 11.76
C ASN A 87 -4.46 5.81 10.89
N VAL A 88 -4.10 6.93 10.25
CA VAL A 88 -5.02 7.74 9.43
C VAL A 88 -5.09 7.24 7.98
N LEU A 89 -4.00 6.73 7.39
CA LEU A 89 -3.99 6.29 5.99
C LEU A 89 -4.97 5.15 5.66
N PRO A 90 -5.15 4.10 6.50
CA PRO A 90 -6.12 3.05 6.24
C PRO A 90 -7.57 3.51 6.46
N ASN A 91 -7.79 4.52 7.31
CA ASN A 91 -9.13 4.95 7.71
C ASN A 91 -9.73 6.03 6.77
N LEU A 92 -8.99 6.44 5.74
CA LEU A 92 -9.40 7.42 4.72
C LEU A 92 -9.66 6.80 3.34
N LEU A 93 -9.55 5.48 3.20
CA LEU A 93 -9.83 4.72 1.97
C LEU A 93 -11.15 3.95 2.10
#